data_AF-A0A957V771-F1
#
_entry.id   AF-A0A957V771-F1
#
_cell.length_a   1.000
_cell.length_b   1.000
_cell.length_c   1.000
_cell.angle_alpha   90.00
_cell.angle_beta   90.00
_cell.angle_gamma   90.00
#
_symmetry.space_group_name_H-M   'P 1'
#
loop_
_entity.id
_entity.type
_entity.pdbx_description
1 polymer ?
#
loop_
_entity_poly.entity_id
_entity_poly.type
_entity_poly.pdbx_seq_one_letter_code
_entity_poly.pdbx_strand_id
1 'polypeptide(L)' 'SGGQKTRALLARLLLERPDLLILDEPTNHLDVQAVEWLEGMLRTWDGSLLIVSH' A
#
# COMPACT_ATOMS: atom_id res chain seq x y z
N SER A 1 -12.04 7.83 -10.15
CA SER A 1 -11.05 8.88 -9.83
C SER A 1 -9.65 8.28 -9.82
N GLY A 2 -8.59 9.10 -9.81
CA GLY A 2 -7.20 8.60 -9.71
C GLY A 2 -6.98 7.65 -8.52
N GLY A 3 -7.53 7.99 -7.35
CA GLY A 3 -7.39 7.16 -6.14
C GLY A 3 -8.06 5.78 -6.19
N GLN A 4 -9.10 5.56 -7.01
CA GLN A 4 -9.67 4.21 -7.20
C GLN A 4 -8.74 3.31 -8.04
N LYS A 5 -8.10 3.88 -9.06
CA LYS A 5 -7.14 3.16 -9.90
C LYS A 5 -5.87 2.81 -9.11
N THR A 6 -5.38 3.73 -8.30
CA THR A 6 -4.23 3.50 -7.40
C THR A 6 -4.52 2.39 -6.39
N ARG A 7 -5.69 2.41 -5.74
CA ARG A 7 -6.11 1.34 -4.81
C ARG A 7 -6.18 -0.03 -5.48
N ALA A 8 -6.74 -0.12 -6.69
CA ALA A 8 -6.82 -1.38 -7.41
C ALA A 8 -5.43 -1.94 -7.79
N LEU A 9 -4.50 -1.07 -8.19
CA LEU A 9 -3.12 -1.44 -8.48
C LEU A 9 -2.37 -1.89 -7.21
N LEU A 10 -2.54 -1.15 -6.11
CA LEU A 10 -1.93 -1.49 -4.83
C LEU A 10 -2.46 -2.83 -4.31
N ALA A 11 -3.78 -3.06 -4.37
CA ALA A 11 -4.37 -4.35 -4.01
C ALA A 11 -3.80 -5.49 -4.86
N ARG A 12 -3.66 -5.29 -6.18
CA ARG A 12 -3.07 -6.30 -7.07
C ARG A 12 -1.61 -6.60 -6.70
N LEU A 13 -0.79 -5.58 -6.45
CA LEU A 13 0.61 -5.72 -6.01
C LEU A 13 0.70 -6.52 -4.70
N LEU A 14 -0.15 -6.21 -3.73
CA LEU A 14 -0.18 -6.89 -2.44
C LEU A 14 -0.59 -8.37 -2.54
N LEU A 15 -1.41 -8.73 -3.53
CA LEU A 15 -1.79 -10.13 -3.78
C LEU A 15 -0.64 -10.98 -4.33
N GLU A 16 0.39 -10.37 -4.93
CA GLU A 16 1.57 -11.08 -5.43
C GLU A 16 2.49 -11.56 -4.29
N ARG A 17 2.28 -11.07 -3.06
CA ARG A 17 3.03 -11.42 -1.85
C ARG A 17 4.56 -11.45 -2.06
N PRO A 18 5.18 -10.37 -2.59
CA PRO A 18 6.62 -10.32 -2.76
C PRO A 18 7.38 -10.38 -1.42
N ASP A 19 8.57 -10.98 -1.45
CA ASP A 19 9.49 -11.03 -0.30
C ASP A 19 10.00 -9.64 0.11
N LEU A 20 10.02 -8.69 -0.83
CA LEU A 20 10.34 -7.28 -0.63
C LEU A 20 9.30 -6.40 -1.32
N LEU A 21 8.62 -5.58 -0.52
CA LEU A 21 7.67 -4.58 -0.99
C LEU A 21 8.27 -3.17 -0.82
N ILE A 22 8.33 -2.42 -1.93
CA ILE A 22 8.81 -1.04 -1.97
C ILE A 22 7.64 -0.13 -2.33
N LEU A 23 7.38 0.86 -1.49
CA LEU A 23 6.30 1.83 -1.66
C LEU A 23 6.85 3.26 -1.54
N ASP A 24 6.55 4.10 -2.53
CA ASP A 24 6.94 5.51 -2.58
C ASP A 24 5.67 6.39 -2.52
N GLU A 25 5.54 7.16 -1.44
CA GLU A 25 4.37 7.97 -1.10
C GLU A 25 3.02 7.22 -1.20
N PRO A 26 2.87 6.02 -0.62
CA PRO A 26 1.72 5.15 -0.89
C PRO A 26 0.39 5.65 -0.32
N THR A 27 0.43 6.60 0.60
CA THR A 27 -0.76 7.25 1.18
C THR A 27 -1.28 8.39 0.31
N ASN A 28 -0.52 8.82 -0.70
CA ASN A 28 -0.92 9.93 -1.55
C ASN A 28 -2.18 9.59 -2.35
N HIS A 29 -3.09 10.55 -2.43
CA HIS A 29 -4.40 10.39 -3.07
C HIS A 29 -5.31 9.32 -2.43
N LEU A 30 -4.99 8.82 -1.24
CA LEU A 30 -5.87 7.98 -0.43
C LEU A 30 -6.75 8.83 0.50
N ASP A 31 -7.98 8.36 0.73
CA ASP A 31 -8.82 8.85 1.81
C ASP A 31 -8.41 8.20 3.14
N VAL A 32 -8.86 8.76 4.27
CA VAL A 32 -8.48 8.29 5.62
C VAL A 32 -8.75 6.79 5.80
N GLN A 33 -9.90 6.32 5.32
CA GLN A 33 -10.27 4.91 5.42
C GLN A 33 -9.30 4.00 4.65
N ALA A 34 -8.86 4.42 3.46
CA ALA A 34 -7.88 3.67 2.69
C ALA A 34 -6.48 3.69 3.30
N VAL A 35 -6.10 4.78 3.98
CA VAL A 35 -4.84 4.84 4.74
C VAL A 35 -4.85 3.86 5.90
N GLU A 36 -5.90 3.85 6.71
CA GLU A 36 -6.04 2.90 7.84
C GLU A 36 -6.01 1.44 7.38
N TRP A 37 -6.68 1.13 6.26
CA TRP A 37 -6.63 -0.19 5.64
C TRP A 37 -5.21 -0.57 5.22
N LEU A 38 -4.51 0.34 4.55
CA LEU A 38 -3.14 0.10 4.08
C LEU A 38 -2.18 -0.12 5.26
N GLU A 39 -2.26 0.71 6.30
CA GLU A 39 -1.46 0.53 7.51
C GLU A 39 -1.72 -0.82 8.18
N GLY A 40 -2.98 -1.22 8.31
CA GLY A 40 -3.35 -2.51 8.88
C GLY A 40 -2.74 -3.68 8.09
N MET A 41 -2.80 -3.62 6.76
CA MET A 41 -2.19 -4.62 5.89
C MET A 41 -0.67 -4.68 6.06
N LEU A 42 0.00 -3.53 5.99
CA LEU A 42 1.47 -3.45 6.08
C LEU A 42 2.00 -3.93 7.44
N ARG A 43 1.28 -3.70 8.54
CA ARG A 43 1.64 -4.22 9.87
C ARG A 43 1.67 -5.75 9.95
N THR A 44 0.95 -6.43 9.07
CA THR A 44 0.85 -7.90 9.02
C THR A 44 1.68 -8.51 7.89
N TRP A 45 2.49 -7.70 7.20
CA TRP A 45 3.27 -8.17 6.06
C TRP A 45 4.41 -9.10 6.52
N ASP A 46 4.42 -10.33 5.99
CA ASP A 46 5.37 -11.39 6.36
C ASP A 46 6.70 -11.32 5.56
N GLY A 47 7.08 -10.10 5.14
CA GLY A 47 8.22 -9.86 4.26
C GLY A 47 8.91 -8.55 4.57
N SER A 48 9.92 -8.21 3.78
CA SER A 48 10.64 -6.94 3.93
C SER A 48 9.82 -5.78 3.37
N LEU A 49 9.77 -4.67 4.11
CA LEU A 49 9.09 -3.44 3.70
C LEU A 49 10.10 -2.30 3.60
N LEU A 50 10.07 -1.57 2.49
CA LEU A 50 10.73 -0.26 2.33
C LEU A 50 9.66 0.77 1.95
N ILE A 51 9.43 1.74 2.83
CA ILE A 51 8.39 2.75 2.65
C ILE A 51 9.05 4.12 2.69
N VAL A 52 8.80 4.93 1.65
CA VAL A 52 9.11 6.36 1.61
C VAL A 52 7.78 7.10 1.74
N SER A 53 7.70 8.01 2.71
CA SER A 53 6.54 8.84 2.98
C SER A 53 7.01 10.17 3.55
N HIS A 54 6.23 11.24 3.33
CA HIS A 54 6.33 12.50 4.07
C HIS A 54 5.89 12.38 5.53
#